data_AF-A0A7H8QUZ2-F1
#
_entry.id   AF-A0A7H8QUZ2-F1
#
_cell.length_a   1.000
_cell.length_b   1.000
_cell.length_c   1.000
_cell.angle_alpha   90.00
_cell.angle_beta   90.00
_cell.angle_gamma   90.00
#
_symmetry.space_group_name_H-M   'P 1'
#
loop_
_entity.id
_entity.type
_entity.pdbx_description
1 polymer ?
#
loop_
_entity_poly.entity_id
_entity_poly.type
_entity_poly.pdbx_seq_one_letter_code
_entity_poly.pdbx_strand_id
1 'polypeptide(L)'
;MLTTNRVESFDSAMISRIHLSLGYSPPDVDTRRKLWLQLLHSIPSDEIELDLDDDVDGLAIANMNGRQIANTVNTAKTIARFEQKPLQLRHIHTVLDVCAAFDQKLKRPPTADPVRNSHKPFMISRKNSILNDDK
;
A
#
# COMPACT_ATOMS: atom_id res chain seq x y z
N MET A 1 12.55 -14.60 -10.09
CA MET A 1 12.16 -13.22 -10.44
C MET A 1 12.36 -12.35 -9.21
N LEU A 2 13.07 -11.23 -9.32
CA LEU A 2 13.31 -10.29 -8.22
C LEU A 2 12.32 -9.12 -8.34
N THR A 3 11.58 -8.80 -7.29
CA THR A 3 10.66 -7.65 -7.27
C THR A 3 11.09 -6.68 -6.17
N THR A 4 11.62 -5.51 -6.54
CA THR A 4 11.98 -4.43 -5.60
C THR A 4 11.30 -3.14 -6.03
N ASN A 5 10.75 -2.40 -5.05
CA ASN A 5 10.13 -1.09 -5.25
C ASN A 5 11.13 0.07 -5.09
N ARG A 6 12.44 -0.20 -5.14
CA ARG A 6 13.50 0.81 -5.10
C ARG A 6 14.39 0.69 -6.33
N VAL A 7 14.09 1.50 -7.35
CA VAL A 7 14.88 1.66 -8.57
C VAL A 7 16.14 2.51 -8.34
N GLU A 8 16.18 3.31 -7.28
CA GLU A 8 17.22 4.32 -7.04
C GLU A 8 18.59 3.74 -6.62
N SER A 9 18.71 2.44 -6.41
CA SER A 9 19.96 1.77 -6.02
C SER A 9 20.44 0.71 -7.01
N PHE A 10 19.98 0.73 -8.26
CA PHE A 10 20.47 -0.18 -9.29
C PHE A 10 21.77 0.35 -9.90
N ASP A 11 22.87 -0.39 -9.71
CA ASP A 11 24.14 -0.14 -10.40
C ASP A 11 23.99 -0.33 -11.92
N SER A 12 24.80 0.38 -12.71
CA SER A 12 24.78 0.38 -14.18
C SER A 12 24.93 -1.03 -14.78
N ALA A 13 25.57 -1.97 -14.07
CA ALA A 13 25.71 -3.37 -14.47
C ALA A 13 24.42 -4.21 -14.26
N MET A 14 23.50 -3.78 -13.41
CA MET A 14 22.18 -4.41 -13.25
C MET A 14 21.18 -3.86 -14.27
N ILE A 15 21.24 -2.56 -14.57
CA ILE A 15 20.40 -1.90 -15.58
C ILE A 15 20.70 -2.45 -16.98
N SER A 16 21.96 -2.77 -17.31
CA SER A 16 22.33 -3.35 -18.61
C SER A 16 21.68 -4.71 -18.91
N ARG A 17 21.14 -5.37 -17.88
CA ARG A 17 20.42 -6.65 -17.99
C ARG A 17 18.89 -6.49 -17.96
N ILE A 18 18.38 -5.27 -17.86
CA ILE A 18 16.95 -4.95 -17.98
C ILE A 18 16.68 -4.55 -19.44
N HIS A 19 16.31 -5.53 -20.26
CA HIS A 19 16.05 -5.32 -21.70
C HIS A 19 14.61 -4.81 -21.98
N LEU A 20 13.70 -4.96 -21.02
CA LEU A 20 12.31 -4.55 -21.14
C LEU A 20 11.86 -3.84 -19.85
N SER A 21 11.65 -2.53 -19.94
CA SER A 21 10.95 -1.76 -18.91
C SER A 21 9.49 -1.66 -19.31
N LEU A 22 8.63 -2.52 -18.74
CA LEU A 22 7.18 -2.36 -18.89
C LEU A 22 6.74 -1.18 -18.01
N GLY A 23 6.41 -0.06 -18.63
CA GLY A 23 5.76 1.06 -17.96
C GLY A 23 4.36 0.64 -17.51
N TYR A 24 4.23 0.15 -16.27
CA TYR A 24 2.94 -0.14 -15.68
C TYR A 24 2.26 1.16 -15.29
N SER A 25 1.41 1.67 -16.17
CA SER A 25 0.47 2.73 -15.81
C SER A 25 -0.59 2.17 -14.85
N PRO A 26 -1.07 2.95 -13.87
CA PRO A 26 -2.22 2.55 -13.08
C PRO A 26 -3.39 2.16 -13.97
N PRO A 27 -4.13 1.08 -13.66
CA PRO A 27 -5.26 0.64 -14.49
C PRO A 27 -6.33 1.74 -14.52
N ASP A 28 -6.94 1.97 -15.69
CA ASP A 28 -8.12 2.81 -15.83
C ASP A 28 -9.36 2.18 -15.16
N VAL A 29 -10.46 2.91 -15.13
CA VAL A 29 -11.72 2.48 -14.49
C VAL A 29 -12.21 1.17 -15.13
N ASP A 30 -12.18 1.05 -16.46
CA ASP A 30 -12.65 -0.14 -17.18
C ASP A 30 -11.80 -1.38 -16.88
N THR A 31 -10.50 -1.20 -16.76
CA THR A 31 -9.55 -2.25 -16.38
C THR A 31 -9.79 -2.66 -14.94
N ARG A 32 -10.02 -1.72 -14.02
CA ARG A 32 -10.36 -2.04 -12.62
C ARG A 32 -11.69 -2.78 -12.54
N ARG A 33 -12.71 -2.39 -13.30
CA ARG A 33 -13.99 -3.10 -13.41
C ARG A 33 -13.78 -4.56 -13.81
N LYS A 34 -12.99 -4.80 -14.86
CA LYS A 34 -12.66 -6.17 -15.32
C LYS A 34 -11.92 -6.98 -14.25
N LEU A 35 -10.97 -6.37 -13.54
CA LEU A 35 -10.25 -7.04 -12.45
C LEU A 35 -11.17 -7.42 -11.29
N TRP A 36 -12.07 -6.51 -10.89
CA TRP A 36 -13.10 -6.79 -9.88
C TRP A 36 -14.01 -7.94 -10.31
N LEU A 37 -14.59 -7.89 -11.51
CA LEU A 37 -15.42 -8.96 -12.04
C LEU A 37 -14.69 -10.29 -12.07
N GLN A 38 -13.46 -10.32 -12.58
CA GLN A 38 -12.67 -11.55 -12.66
C GLN A 38 -12.45 -12.19 -11.27
N LEU A 39 -12.17 -11.36 -10.26
CA LEU A 39 -11.94 -11.84 -8.90
C LEU A 39 -13.24 -12.26 -8.22
N LEU A 40 -14.33 -11.51 -8.39
CA LEU A 40 -15.61 -11.82 -7.76
C LEU A 40 -16.30 -13.03 -8.42
N HIS A 41 -16.23 -13.17 -9.74
CA HIS A 41 -16.70 -14.36 -10.47
C HIS A 41 -15.92 -15.63 -10.11
N SER A 42 -14.68 -15.51 -9.62
CA SER A 42 -13.91 -16.67 -9.17
C SER A 42 -14.42 -17.25 -7.84
N ILE A 43 -15.31 -16.54 -7.16
CA ILE A 43 -15.89 -16.96 -5.88
C ILE A 43 -17.14 -17.81 -6.17
N PRO A 44 -17.29 -18.97 -5.51
CA PRO A 44 -18.49 -19.80 -5.62
C PRO A 44 -19.76 -19.01 -5.30
N SER A 45 -20.85 -19.22 -6.04
CA SER A 45 -22.11 -18.48 -5.92
C SER A 45 -22.79 -18.65 -4.55
N ASP A 46 -22.47 -19.69 -3.80
CA ASP A 46 -22.92 -19.94 -2.42
C ASP A 46 -22.10 -19.18 -1.37
N GLU A 47 -20.88 -18.72 -1.72
CA GLU A 47 -20.01 -17.91 -0.86
C GLU A 47 -20.16 -16.39 -1.09
N ILE A 48 -21.03 -15.95 -2.00
CA ILE A 48 -21.17 -14.55 -2.42
C ILE A 48 -22.64 -14.15 -2.58
N GLU A 49 -23.00 -12.99 -2.05
CA GLU A 49 -24.33 -12.41 -2.12
C GLU A 49 -24.17 -10.94 -2.53
N LEU A 50 -23.94 -10.75 -3.84
CA LEU A 50 -23.65 -9.48 -4.50
C LEU A 50 -24.32 -9.45 -5.87
N ASP A 51 -24.78 -8.28 -6.29
CA ASP A 51 -25.13 -8.05 -7.68
C ASP A 51 -23.86 -7.61 -8.42
N LEU A 52 -23.20 -8.55 -9.09
CA LEU A 52 -21.88 -8.30 -9.69
C LEU A 52 -21.92 -7.28 -10.82
N ASP A 53 -23.05 -7.12 -11.51
CA ASP A 53 -23.15 -6.18 -12.61
C ASP A 53 -23.38 -4.75 -12.11
N ASP A 54 -24.19 -4.58 -11.06
CA ASP A 54 -24.52 -3.28 -10.47
C ASP A 54 -23.51 -2.80 -9.41
N ASP A 55 -23.02 -3.69 -8.54
CA ASP A 55 -22.18 -3.30 -7.41
C ASP A 55 -20.73 -2.98 -7.83
N VAL A 56 -20.24 -3.64 -8.89
CA VAL A 56 -18.84 -3.50 -9.33
C VAL A 56 -18.54 -2.09 -9.85
N ASP A 57 -19.50 -1.43 -10.50
CA ASP A 57 -19.29 -0.10 -11.06
C ASP A 57 -18.93 0.92 -9.97
N GLY A 58 -19.52 0.79 -8.77
CA GLY A 58 -19.14 1.58 -7.60
C GLY A 58 -17.72 1.26 -7.10
N LEU A 59 -17.33 -0.02 -7.11
CA LEU A 59 -16.02 -0.48 -6.65
C LEU A 59 -14.87 -0.06 -7.59
N ALA A 60 -15.16 0.05 -8.89
CA ALA A 60 -14.17 0.43 -9.91
C ALA A 60 -13.74 1.91 -9.82
N ILE A 61 -14.53 2.76 -9.16
CA ILE A 61 -14.22 4.18 -8.92
C ILE A 61 -13.00 4.33 -8.00
N ALA A 62 -12.80 3.38 -7.06
CA ALA A 62 -11.65 3.40 -6.16
C ALA A 62 -10.33 3.25 -6.96
N ASN A 63 -9.41 4.21 -6.78
CA ASN A 63 -8.12 4.22 -7.48
C ASN A 63 -7.16 3.18 -6.87
N MET A 64 -7.36 1.92 -7.25
CA MET A 64 -6.62 0.78 -6.73
C MET A 64 -5.89 0.03 -7.86
N ASN A 65 -4.68 -0.42 -7.59
CA ASN A 65 -4.00 -1.35 -8.48
C ASN A 65 -4.50 -2.79 -8.25
N GLY A 66 -4.20 -3.70 -9.18
CA GLY A 66 -4.67 -5.09 -9.12
C GLY A 66 -4.29 -5.84 -7.84
N ARG A 67 -3.15 -5.52 -7.21
CA ARG A 67 -2.76 -6.11 -5.91
C ARG A 67 -3.65 -5.61 -4.78
N GLN A 68 -3.95 -4.31 -4.76
CA GLN A 68 -4.85 -3.73 -3.78
C GLN A 68 -6.27 -4.31 -3.91
N ILE A 69 -6.77 -4.46 -5.15
CA ILE A 69 -8.08 -5.08 -5.42
C ILE A 69 -8.10 -6.52 -4.89
N ALA A 70 -7.10 -7.34 -5.26
CA ALA A 70 -7.03 -8.73 -4.82
C ALA A 70 -6.95 -8.86 -3.28
N ASN A 71 -6.13 -8.04 -2.64
CA ASN A 71 -6.03 -8.00 -1.19
C ASN A 71 -7.37 -7.61 -0.55
N THR A 72 -8.06 -6.63 -1.11
CA THR A 72 -9.36 -6.17 -0.61
C THR A 72 -10.39 -7.28 -0.64
N VAL A 73 -10.51 -8.00 -1.77
CA VAL A 73 -11.40 -9.15 -1.89
C VAL A 73 -11.05 -10.24 -0.86
N ASN A 74 -9.77 -10.58 -0.71
CA ASN A 74 -9.33 -11.61 0.25
C ASN A 74 -9.63 -11.23 1.70
N THR A 75 -9.40 -9.97 2.08
CA THR A 75 -9.73 -9.48 3.42
C THR A 75 -11.24 -9.45 3.64
N ALA A 76 -12.02 -9.00 2.66
CA ALA A 76 -13.47 -8.99 2.74
C ALA A 76 -14.05 -10.41 2.88
N LYS A 77 -13.52 -11.39 2.15
CA LYS A 77 -13.85 -12.81 2.32
C LYS A 77 -13.52 -13.32 3.73
N THR A 78 -12.40 -12.88 4.29
CA THR A 78 -11.98 -13.27 5.64
C THR A 78 -12.96 -12.73 6.69
N ILE A 79 -13.40 -11.48 6.54
CA ILE A 79 -14.43 -10.87 7.40
C ILE A 79 -15.76 -11.63 7.26
N ALA A 80 -16.20 -11.90 6.03
CA ALA A 80 -17.44 -12.64 5.76
C ALA A 80 -17.44 -14.04 6.41
N ARG A 81 -16.32 -14.77 6.27
CA ARG A 81 -16.13 -16.09 6.90
C ARG A 81 -16.16 -16.02 8.42
N PHE A 82 -15.55 -14.99 9.01
CA PHE A 82 -15.60 -14.75 10.45
C PHE A 82 -17.04 -14.48 10.94
N GLU A 83 -17.83 -13.75 10.15
CA GLU A 83 -19.25 -13.51 10.41
C GLU A 83 -20.17 -14.71 10.11
N GLN A 84 -19.63 -15.81 9.55
CA GLN A 84 -20.39 -16.96 9.05
C GLN A 84 -21.47 -16.57 8.02
N LYS A 85 -21.15 -15.58 7.18
CA LYS A 85 -22.05 -15.06 6.14
C LYS A 85 -21.38 -15.09 4.77
N PRO A 86 -22.16 -15.14 3.67
CA PRO A 86 -21.61 -14.95 2.34
C PRO A 86 -20.96 -13.58 2.21
N LEU A 87 -20.04 -13.45 1.25
CA LEU A 87 -19.42 -12.18 0.92
C LEU A 87 -20.48 -11.21 0.40
N GLN A 88 -20.70 -10.11 1.12
CA GLN A 88 -21.65 -9.06 0.80
C GLN A 88 -20.91 -7.72 0.63
N LEU A 89 -21.59 -6.75 0.03
CA LEU A 89 -20.99 -5.47 -0.35
C LEU A 89 -20.42 -4.71 0.86
N ARG A 90 -21.08 -4.83 2.01
CA ARG A 90 -20.63 -4.24 3.28
C ARG A 90 -19.24 -4.72 3.71
N HIS A 91 -18.87 -5.96 3.43
CA HIS A 91 -17.54 -6.48 3.80
C HIS A 91 -16.47 -5.83 2.94
N ILE A 92 -16.75 -5.61 1.66
CA ILE A 92 -15.84 -4.92 0.73
C ILE A 92 -15.70 -3.45 1.14
N HIS A 93 -16.81 -2.75 1.40
CA HIS A 93 -16.77 -1.36 1.85
C HIS A 93 -16.00 -1.19 3.16
N THR A 94 -16.18 -2.09 4.13
CA THR A 94 -15.41 -2.07 5.38
C THR A 94 -13.90 -2.06 5.11
N VAL A 95 -13.42 -2.88 4.17
CA VAL A 95 -12.00 -2.92 3.83
C VAL A 95 -11.57 -1.66 3.07
N LEU A 96 -12.38 -1.17 2.14
CA LEU A 96 -12.12 0.07 1.41
C LEU A 96 -12.01 1.28 2.35
N ASP A 97 -12.87 1.38 3.36
CA ASP A 97 -12.85 2.45 4.35
C ASP A 97 -11.57 2.42 5.18
N VAL A 98 -11.12 1.22 5.60
CA VAL A 98 -9.85 1.04 6.31
C VAL A 98 -8.66 1.42 5.42
N CYS A 99 -8.67 1.02 4.15
CA CYS A 99 -7.64 1.41 3.18
C CYS A 99 -7.61 2.93 2.96
N ALA A 100 -8.77 3.57 2.79
CA ALA A 100 -8.87 5.02 2.61
C ALA A 100 -8.38 5.79 3.85
N ALA A 101 -8.73 5.33 5.05
CA ALA A 101 -8.24 5.90 6.30
C ALA A 101 -6.72 5.77 6.46
N PHE A 102 -6.15 4.64 6.01
CA PHE A 102 -4.71 4.43 6.01
C PHE A 102 -3.98 5.35 5.02
N ASP A 103 -4.49 5.47 3.79
CA ASP A 103 -3.93 6.39 2.78
C ASP A 103 -3.99 7.85 3.25
N GLN A 104 -5.06 8.25 3.94
CA GLN A 104 -5.16 9.59 4.53
C GLN A 104 -4.10 9.81 5.61
N LYS A 105 -3.81 8.80 6.44
CA LYS A 105 -2.74 8.87 7.45
C LYS A 105 -1.36 8.97 6.82
N LEU A 106 -1.09 8.23 5.73
CA LEU A 106 0.19 8.29 5.01
C LEU A 106 0.41 9.62 4.30
N LYS A 107 -0.66 10.27 3.81
CA LYS A 107 -0.58 11.59 3.18
C LYS A 107 -0.39 12.74 4.17
N ARG A 108 -0.66 12.52 5.46
CA ARG A 108 -0.29 13.48 6.51
C ARG A 108 1.20 13.32 6.79
N PRO A 109 2.02 14.40 6.67
CA PRO A 109 3.39 14.33 7.17
C PRO A 109 3.34 13.95 8.65
N PRO A 110 4.30 13.16 9.16
CA PRO A 110 4.36 12.87 10.58
C PRO A 110 4.42 14.21 11.30
N THR A 111 3.35 14.56 11.99
CA THR A 111 3.31 15.74 12.83
C THR A 111 4.45 15.57 13.82
N ALA A 112 5.41 16.49 13.78
CA ALA A 112 6.47 16.57 14.76
C ALA A 112 5.82 16.52 16.15
N ASP A 113 6.00 15.41 16.86
CA ASP A 113 5.62 15.32 18.27
C ASP A 113 6.39 16.44 18.99
N PRO A 114 5.71 17.40 19.66
CA PRO A 114 6.41 18.30 20.54
C PRO A 114 6.70 17.53 21.83
N VAL A 115 7.67 16.62 21.78
CA VAL A 115 8.26 16.04 23.00
C VAL A 115 9.07 17.14 23.66
N ARG A 116 8.35 17.91 24.48
CA ARG A 116 8.86 18.64 25.62
C ARG A 116 9.73 17.69 26.44
N ASN A 117 11.04 17.88 26.41
CA ASN A 117 11.84 17.59 27.59
C ASN A 117 13.08 18.49 27.67
N SER A 118 12.95 19.49 28.52
CA SER A 118 14.03 20.27 29.12
C SER A 118 15.04 19.35 29.81
N HIS A 119 16.13 19.02 29.12
CA HIS A 119 17.35 18.52 29.77
C HIS A 119 18.47 19.50 29.41
N LYS A 120 18.95 20.22 30.44
CA LYS A 120 20.11 21.10 30.34
C LYS A 120 21.30 20.32 29.75
N PRO A 121 22.09 20.89 28.84
CA PRO A 121 23.27 20.20 28.34
C PRO A 121 24.31 20.09 29.47
N PHE A 122 24.65 18.86 29.83
CA PHE A 122 25.79 18.55 30.67
C PHE A 122 27.06 18.80 29.84
N MET A 123 27.84 19.81 30.19
CA MET A 123 29.15 20.09 29.57
C MET A 123 30.09 18.93 29.88
N ILE A 124 30.42 18.12 28.86
CA ILE A 124 31.58 17.24 28.89
C ILE A 124 32.71 17.98 28.19
N SER A 125 33.63 18.51 29.00
CA SER A 125 34.90 19.07 28.53
C SER A 125 35.73 17.96 27.89
N ARG A 126 35.81 17.92 26.57
CA ARG A 126 36.82 17.14 25.85
C ARG A 126 38.01 18.07 25.56
N LYS A 127 39.01 18.03 26.44
CA LYS A 127 40.37 18.42 26.06
C LYS A 127 40.87 17.35 25.09
N ASN A 128 40.95 17.67 23.80
CA ASN A 128 41.94 17.05 22.93
C ASN A 128 42.72 18.15 22.23
N SER A 129 44.02 18.13 22.54
CA SER A 129 45.06 19.04 22.13
C SER A 129 45.18 19.04 20.61
N ILE A 130 45.01 20.21 19.99
CA ILE A 130 45.62 20.52 18.71
C ILE A 130 47.07 20.88 19.02
N LEU A 131 48.01 20.23 18.34
CA LEU A 131 49.32 20.77 17.99
C LEU A 131 49.88 19.88 16.88
N ASN A 132 49.50 20.20 15.65
CA ASN A 132 50.45 20.19 14.55
C ASN A 132 51.01 21.60 14.51
N ASP A 133 52.32 21.73 14.66
CA ASP A 133 53.12 22.77 14.02
C ASP A 133 54.57 22.27 13.91
N ASP A 134 55.00 22.15 12.65
CA ASP A 134 56.31 22.40 12.06
C ASP A 134 57.60 21.93 12.78
N LYS A 135 58.30 21.00 12.12
CA LYS A 135 59.61 21.28 11.49
C LYS A 135 59.97 20.29 10.38
#